data_AF-A0A9P9E7C1-F1
#
_entry.id   AF-A0A9P9E7C1-F1
#
_cell.length_a   1.000
_cell.length_b   1.000
_cell.length_c   1.000
_cell.angle_alpha   90.00
_cell.angle_beta   90.00
_cell.angle_gamma   90.00
#
_symmetry.space_group_name_H-M   'P 1'
#
loop_
_entity.id
_entity.type
_entity.pdbx_description
1 polymer ?
#
loop_
_entity_poly.entity_id
_entity_poly.type
_entity_poly.pdbx_seq_one_letter_code
_entity_poly.pdbx_strand_id
1 'polypeptide(L)'
;MRFSFLSFLSFLSLLSSVALADDEWKSCARFWPPITEGTDWTIHTQCHVFPGYPKTIGRTKVYVSYTKKWDAANANKDAIAPVLNQGIEKSITRYAKFATLPAAIIVFLTTDVDPGTVAETVYPVIGQSRCQVKLFNPWTKTAKATDKGAALQGIAHEFYHCVQQLEFDNRQQPQWVLDGSANYMGNVVFPTMNAEWPKHGYSYNPNLPIFGQKGLDIYGTSVFFQAMENTWGVDGIHKWVMATTFDEGERARLSRLAKFADDFFLFAKEYSTGRIEDTGHLYIPDLPKAETSTVKVTFNKAGTVGTTILKTVPFTIRVFKMSLQSGQTAEIFSNADTTQRLAYRRAADKTWQTLPSGSASDTEGTFSVPCNSKGTTETYLVLFVSTADEKSDSVKITIKRQRKKDCSKKSTGGFVLFPLFVEETSGAKCPAGTHFATTAAWCCPEGMELDQAVADRASICCPTAADCSASIIPNNLHCADSEWVLWSREFRTVGCCMKGYVPNSLRYCVTDTSELGPGFSQIPQT
;
A
#
# COMPACT_ATOMS: atom_id res chain seq x y z
N MET A 1 -33.06 -30.12 91.20
CA MET A 1 -33.95 -29.89 90.03
C MET A 1 -33.75 -28.45 89.60
N ARG A 2 -33.41 -28.13 88.33
CA ARG A 2 -34.28 -28.15 87.13
C ARG A 2 -35.49 -27.20 87.32
N PHE A 3 -35.80 -26.20 86.48
CA PHE A 3 -35.31 -25.88 85.12
C PHE A 3 -35.32 -24.35 84.83
N SER A 4 -34.61 -23.97 83.77
CA SER A 4 -34.43 -22.67 83.11
C SER A 4 -35.59 -21.66 83.08
N PHE A 5 -35.25 -20.36 83.26
CA PHE A 5 -36.03 -19.23 82.74
C PHE A 5 -35.15 -18.02 82.37
N LEU A 6 -34.05 -18.26 81.63
CA LEU A 6 -33.09 -17.20 81.25
C LEU A 6 -32.47 -17.40 79.85
N SER A 7 -33.29 -17.69 78.83
CA SER A 7 -32.89 -17.73 77.41
C SER A 7 -34.07 -17.48 76.46
N PHE A 8 -34.70 -16.29 76.48
CA PHE A 8 -35.70 -15.93 75.46
C PHE A 8 -35.85 -14.43 75.15
N LEU A 9 -34.88 -13.58 75.52
CA LEU A 9 -34.91 -12.13 75.27
C LEU A 9 -33.63 -11.54 74.65
N SER A 10 -32.81 -12.39 74.03
CA SER A 10 -31.55 -11.98 73.37
C SER A 10 -31.45 -12.41 71.91
N PHE A 11 -32.56 -12.81 71.28
CA PHE A 11 -32.58 -13.38 69.92
C PHE A 11 -33.53 -12.70 68.92
N LEU A 12 -34.14 -11.56 69.29
CA LEU A 12 -35.11 -10.85 68.44
C LEU A 12 -34.82 -9.35 68.21
N SER A 13 -33.62 -8.87 68.55
CA SER A 13 -33.18 -7.47 68.33
C SER A 13 -31.95 -7.34 67.42
N LEU A 14 -31.55 -8.43 66.76
CA LEU A 14 -30.36 -8.52 65.89
C LEU A 14 -30.72 -8.75 64.40
N LEU A 15 -31.92 -8.31 64.00
CA LEU A 15 -32.44 -8.33 62.61
C LEU A 15 -32.80 -6.93 62.09
N SER A 16 -32.22 -5.87 62.67
CA SER A 16 -32.61 -4.48 62.40
C SER A 16 -31.44 -3.54 62.12
N SER A 17 -30.49 -3.94 61.28
CA SER A 17 -29.62 -3.01 60.52
C SER A 17 -28.70 -3.71 59.50
N VAL A 18 -29.16 -4.74 58.79
CA VAL A 18 -28.70 -4.89 57.40
C VAL A 18 -29.56 -3.94 56.59
N ALA A 19 -29.17 -2.67 56.58
CA ALA A 19 -29.63 -1.76 55.55
C ALA A 19 -29.08 -2.32 54.24
N LEU A 20 -29.91 -3.06 53.51
CA LEU A 20 -29.83 -3.06 52.06
C LEU A 20 -29.91 -1.59 51.67
N ALA A 21 -28.77 -1.00 51.34
CA ALA A 21 -28.75 0.33 50.76
C ALA A 21 -29.53 0.20 49.45
N ASP A 22 -30.75 0.73 49.40
CA ASP A 22 -31.51 0.76 48.18
C ASP A 22 -30.64 1.44 47.11
N ASP A 23 -30.39 0.70 46.04
CA ASP A 23 -29.51 1.08 44.94
C ASP A 23 -30.25 2.16 44.12
N GLU A 24 -30.25 3.37 44.70
CA GLU A 24 -31.21 4.42 44.36
C GLU A 24 -30.95 4.97 42.95
N TRP A 25 -32.00 4.97 42.14
CA TRP A 25 -32.05 5.59 40.82
C TRP A 25 -31.84 7.10 40.92
N LYS A 26 -30.66 7.60 40.54
CA LYS A 26 -30.33 9.05 40.59
C LYS A 26 -30.24 9.63 39.18
N SER A 27 -30.48 10.93 39.04
CA SER A 27 -30.33 11.66 37.76
C SER A 27 -28.99 11.36 37.08
N CYS A 28 -28.99 11.11 35.77
CA CYS A 28 -27.76 10.97 35.01
C CYS A 28 -26.94 12.26 34.90
N ALA A 29 -27.57 13.44 35.12
CA ALA A 29 -26.85 14.71 35.19
C ALA A 29 -25.90 14.80 36.41
N ARG A 30 -25.96 13.88 37.38
CA ARG A 30 -25.03 13.81 38.54
C ARG A 30 -23.55 13.75 38.16
N PHE A 31 -23.24 13.27 36.96
CA PHE A 31 -21.87 13.21 36.45
C PHE A 31 -21.37 14.56 35.91
N TRP A 32 -22.28 15.53 35.77
CA TRP A 32 -22.12 16.78 35.06
C TRP A 32 -22.81 18.00 35.74
N PRO A 33 -22.59 18.26 37.04
CA PRO A 33 -23.11 19.49 37.68
C PRO A 33 -22.32 20.69 37.11
N PRO A 34 -22.84 21.41 36.10
CA PRO A 34 -24.04 22.24 36.26
C PRO A 34 -25.08 22.10 35.11
N ILE A 35 -25.04 21.03 34.32
CA ILE A 35 -25.87 20.86 33.13
C ILE A 35 -27.26 20.34 33.50
N THR A 36 -28.29 20.98 32.93
CA THR A 36 -29.67 20.54 33.06
C THR A 36 -29.87 19.17 32.40
N GLU A 37 -30.48 18.24 33.14
CA GLU A 37 -30.90 16.94 32.61
C GLU A 37 -31.85 17.14 31.42
N GLY A 38 -31.54 16.50 30.29
CA GLY A 38 -32.34 16.63 29.08
C GLY A 38 -32.00 17.82 28.19
N THR A 39 -30.78 18.33 28.32
CA THR A 39 -30.06 18.93 27.19
C THR A 39 -29.56 17.83 26.25
N ASP A 40 -29.33 18.12 24.97
CA ASP A 40 -28.86 17.15 23.94
C ASP A 40 -27.65 16.30 24.40
N TRP A 41 -26.84 16.88 25.29
CA TRP A 41 -25.61 16.31 25.82
C TRP A 41 -25.82 15.34 27.00
N THR A 42 -27.00 15.27 27.62
CA THR A 42 -27.29 14.42 28.79
C THR A 42 -28.53 13.56 28.58
N ILE A 43 -28.51 12.33 29.10
CA ILE A 43 -29.66 11.43 28.96
C ILE A 43 -30.80 11.90 29.89
N HIS A 44 -32.01 12.06 29.33
CA HIS A 44 -33.26 12.47 30.00
C HIS A 44 -33.81 11.40 30.97
N THR A 45 -33.00 10.90 31.92
CA THR A 45 -33.46 9.86 32.83
C THR A 45 -32.62 9.68 34.10
N GLN A 46 -33.16 8.88 35.02
CA GLN A 46 -32.42 8.31 36.14
C GLN A 46 -31.62 7.09 35.69
N CYS A 47 -30.40 6.96 36.21
CA CYS A 47 -29.55 5.80 35.99
C CYS A 47 -28.95 5.23 37.27
N HIS A 48 -28.70 3.93 37.18
CA HIS A 48 -28.07 3.15 38.21
C HIS A 48 -26.61 2.84 37.85
N VAL A 49 -25.74 2.63 38.85
CA VAL A 49 -24.33 2.30 38.61
C VAL A 49 -24.21 0.84 38.15
N PHE A 50 -23.36 0.56 37.16
CA PHE A 50 -23.12 -0.82 36.72
C PHE A 50 -22.18 -1.53 37.71
N PRO A 51 -22.47 -2.79 38.11
CA PRO A 51 -21.64 -3.51 39.08
C PRO A 51 -20.15 -3.53 38.72
N GLY A 52 -19.30 -3.27 39.70
CA GLY A 52 -17.84 -3.17 39.52
C GLY A 52 -17.32 -1.78 39.11
N TYR A 53 -18.19 -0.78 38.97
CA TYR A 53 -17.82 0.62 38.70
C TYR A 53 -18.24 1.55 39.85
N PRO A 54 -17.60 2.73 40.00
CA PRO A 54 -16.49 3.24 39.20
C PRO A 54 -15.17 2.49 39.41
N LYS A 55 -14.33 2.47 38.38
CA LYS A 55 -13.01 1.83 38.38
C LYS A 55 -11.96 2.83 37.90
N THR A 56 -10.79 2.84 38.54
CA THR A 56 -9.63 3.62 38.07
C THR A 56 -8.70 2.73 37.28
N ILE A 57 -8.33 3.13 36.07
CA ILE A 57 -7.44 2.39 35.16
C ILE A 57 -6.34 3.35 34.74
N GLY A 58 -5.11 3.11 35.20
CA GLY A 58 -4.03 4.09 35.09
C GLY A 58 -4.39 5.39 35.81
N ARG A 59 -4.49 6.49 35.05
CA ARG A 59 -4.89 7.83 35.55
C ARG A 59 -6.36 8.19 35.27
N THR A 60 -7.10 7.35 34.53
CA THR A 60 -8.47 7.61 34.10
C THR A 60 -9.46 6.91 35.03
N LYS A 61 -10.44 7.66 35.55
CA LYS A 61 -11.55 7.11 36.34
C LYS A 61 -12.76 6.84 35.46
N VAL A 62 -13.10 5.58 35.27
CA VAL A 62 -14.25 5.17 34.48
C VAL A 62 -15.47 4.99 35.38
N TYR A 63 -16.58 5.59 34.97
CA TYR A 63 -17.90 5.33 35.51
C TYR A 63 -18.70 4.60 34.44
N VAL A 64 -19.41 3.54 34.83
CA VAL A 64 -20.42 2.91 33.98
C VAL A 64 -21.75 3.02 34.71
N SER A 65 -22.80 3.42 33.99
CA SER A 65 -24.15 3.49 34.50
C SER A 65 -25.14 3.04 33.43
N TYR A 66 -26.35 2.65 33.81
CA TYR A 66 -27.39 2.19 32.89
C TYR A 66 -28.74 2.83 33.22
N THR A 67 -29.55 3.08 32.21
CA THR A 67 -30.85 3.74 32.38
C THR A 67 -31.94 2.75 32.80
N LYS A 68 -33.02 3.26 33.42
CA LYS A 68 -34.15 2.43 33.86
C LYS A 68 -34.84 1.68 32.71
N LYS A 69 -34.93 2.32 31.53
CA LYS A 69 -35.43 1.68 30.31
C LYS A 69 -34.50 0.57 29.81
N TRP A 70 -33.17 0.81 29.85
CA TRP A 70 -32.19 -0.20 29.45
C TRP A 70 -32.24 -1.42 30.37
N ASP A 71 -32.35 -1.21 31.68
CA ASP A 71 -32.45 -2.29 32.67
C ASP A 71 -33.66 -3.20 32.42
N ALA A 72 -34.84 -2.58 32.27
CA ALA A 72 -36.08 -3.28 31.95
C ALA A 72 -36.00 -4.08 30.62
N ALA A 73 -35.22 -3.59 29.65
CA ALA A 73 -35.00 -4.26 28.37
C ALA A 73 -33.88 -5.33 28.41
N ASN A 74 -33.02 -5.35 29.45
CA ASN A 74 -31.78 -6.14 29.48
C ASN A 74 -31.52 -6.82 30.83
N ALA A 75 -32.47 -7.65 31.27
CA ALA A 75 -32.42 -8.36 32.56
C ALA A 75 -31.08 -9.07 32.88
N ASN A 76 -30.44 -9.72 31.89
CA ASN A 76 -29.11 -10.33 32.08
C ASN A 76 -27.99 -9.33 31.75
N LYS A 77 -27.44 -8.70 32.80
CA LYS A 77 -26.29 -7.78 32.75
C LYS A 77 -24.96 -8.53 32.65
N ASP A 78 -24.85 -9.68 33.31
CA ASP A 78 -23.62 -10.48 33.37
C ASP A 78 -23.18 -10.96 31.98
N ALA A 79 -24.14 -11.18 31.06
CA ALA A 79 -23.87 -11.51 29.66
C ALA A 79 -23.01 -10.48 28.91
N ILE A 80 -23.09 -9.18 29.26
CA ILE A 80 -22.31 -8.11 28.63
C ILE A 80 -21.10 -7.66 29.45
N ALA A 81 -21.07 -7.92 30.76
CA ALA A 81 -20.02 -7.44 31.65
C ALA A 81 -18.59 -7.82 31.18
N PRO A 82 -18.31 -9.04 30.66
CA PRO A 82 -16.98 -9.37 30.13
C PRO A 82 -16.58 -8.52 28.92
N VAL A 83 -17.51 -8.24 28.00
CA VAL A 83 -17.27 -7.43 26.80
C VAL A 83 -17.03 -5.98 27.19
N LEU A 84 -17.85 -5.45 28.08
CA LEU A 84 -17.75 -4.08 28.57
C LEU A 84 -16.43 -3.83 29.30
N ASN A 85 -16.08 -4.71 30.25
CA ASN A 85 -14.83 -4.62 31.01
C ASN A 85 -13.60 -4.77 30.10
N GLN A 86 -13.61 -5.75 29.19
CA GLN A 86 -12.49 -5.96 28.26
C GLN A 86 -12.32 -4.79 27.29
N GLY A 87 -13.42 -4.24 26.76
CA GLY A 87 -13.44 -3.04 25.93
C GLY A 87 -12.77 -1.87 26.64
N ILE A 88 -13.31 -1.50 27.80
CA ILE A 88 -12.84 -0.36 28.60
C ILE A 88 -11.36 -0.51 29.00
N GLU A 89 -10.97 -1.67 29.55
CA GLU A 89 -9.62 -1.89 30.06
C GLU A 89 -8.56 -1.90 28.96
N LYS A 90 -8.81 -2.60 27.84
CA LYS A 90 -7.86 -2.65 26.73
C LYS A 90 -7.70 -1.30 26.04
N SER A 91 -8.80 -0.56 25.82
CA SER A 91 -8.74 0.75 25.15
C SER A 91 -7.92 1.75 25.95
N ILE A 92 -8.21 1.90 27.25
CA ILE A 92 -7.43 2.79 28.14
C ILE A 92 -5.96 2.35 28.17
N THR A 93 -5.69 1.05 28.35
CA THR A 93 -4.31 0.53 28.44
C THR A 93 -3.53 0.68 27.13
N ARG A 94 -4.19 0.66 25.97
CA ARG A 94 -3.56 0.85 24.65
C ARG A 94 -3.31 2.32 24.36
N TYR A 95 -4.30 3.19 24.57
CA TYR A 95 -4.21 4.62 24.26
C TYR A 95 -3.28 5.38 25.21
N ALA A 96 -3.21 4.97 26.49
CA ALA A 96 -2.27 5.53 27.47
C ALA A 96 -0.78 5.39 27.09
N LYS A 97 -0.44 4.64 26.03
CA LYS A 97 0.93 4.48 25.54
C LYS A 97 1.39 5.61 24.59
N PHE A 98 0.45 6.37 24.02
CA PHE A 98 0.76 7.37 22.98
C PHE A 98 -0.11 8.64 23.02
N ALA A 99 -1.25 8.62 23.74
CA ALA A 99 -2.21 9.71 23.80
C ALA A 99 -2.49 10.17 25.25
N THR A 100 -3.01 11.39 25.38
CA THR A 100 -3.56 11.92 26.63
C THR A 100 -5.00 11.44 26.78
N LEU A 101 -5.29 10.78 27.90
CA LEU A 101 -6.64 10.31 28.21
C LEU A 101 -7.38 11.30 29.13
N PRO A 102 -8.72 11.41 29.00
CA PRO A 102 -9.54 12.11 29.98
C PRO A 102 -9.30 11.60 31.40
N ALA A 103 -9.35 12.51 32.37
CA ALA A 103 -9.29 12.14 33.79
C ALA A 103 -10.51 11.31 34.22
N ALA A 104 -11.65 11.45 33.52
CA ALA A 104 -12.79 10.54 33.66
C ALA A 104 -13.50 10.24 32.33
N ILE A 105 -14.01 9.02 32.21
CA ILE A 105 -14.91 8.61 31.11
C ILE A 105 -16.19 8.06 31.75
N ILE A 106 -17.36 8.50 31.25
CA ILE A 106 -18.67 8.12 31.76
C ILE A 106 -19.41 7.37 30.66
N VAL A 107 -19.57 6.06 30.83
CA VAL A 107 -20.27 5.18 29.89
C VAL A 107 -21.71 4.99 30.36
N PHE A 108 -22.68 5.25 29.48
CA PHE A 108 -24.10 5.02 29.72
C PHE A 108 -24.66 3.92 28.83
N LEU A 109 -25.23 2.87 29.41
CA LEU A 109 -26.03 1.90 28.68
C LEU A 109 -27.48 2.43 28.57
N THR A 110 -27.96 2.68 27.36
CA THR A 110 -29.30 3.29 27.15
C THR A 110 -30.08 2.68 25.97
N THR A 111 -31.38 2.97 25.95
CA THR A 111 -32.33 2.62 24.87
C THR A 111 -32.88 3.85 24.15
N ASP A 112 -32.50 5.05 24.57
CA ASP A 112 -32.86 6.28 23.87
C ASP A 112 -31.96 6.37 22.63
N VAL A 113 -32.50 6.15 21.43
CA VAL A 113 -31.73 5.96 20.18
C VAL A 113 -31.93 7.12 19.20
N ASP A 114 -30.86 7.45 18.48
CA ASP A 114 -30.95 7.82 17.07
C ASP A 114 -31.04 6.53 16.23
N PRO A 115 -32.06 6.34 15.37
CA PRO A 115 -32.26 5.10 14.61
C PRO A 115 -31.16 4.81 13.58
N GLY A 116 -30.13 4.11 14.03
CA GLY A 116 -29.02 3.60 13.21
C GLY A 116 -27.71 3.46 14.00
N THR A 117 -27.61 4.19 15.11
CA THR A 117 -26.36 4.38 15.87
C THR A 117 -26.15 3.28 16.91
N VAL A 118 -24.93 2.72 16.99
CA VAL A 118 -24.55 1.68 17.98
C VAL A 118 -24.02 2.28 19.28
N ALA A 119 -23.27 3.37 19.18
CA ALA A 119 -22.73 4.15 20.27
C ALA A 119 -22.49 5.61 19.83
N GLU A 120 -22.32 6.52 20.78
CA GLU A 120 -22.08 7.95 20.54
C GLU A 120 -21.20 8.54 21.64
N THR A 121 -20.17 9.30 21.25
CA THR A 121 -19.34 10.09 22.18
C THR A 121 -19.80 11.53 22.26
N VAL A 122 -19.90 12.06 23.48
CA VAL A 122 -20.55 13.34 23.78
C VAL A 122 -19.74 14.14 24.81
N TYR A 123 -19.66 15.46 24.59
CA TYR A 123 -18.92 16.38 25.45
C TYR A 123 -19.80 17.52 25.95
N PRO A 124 -20.45 17.35 27.10
CA PRO A 124 -21.42 18.31 27.59
C PRO A 124 -20.78 19.59 28.17
N VAL A 125 -19.47 19.56 28.53
CA VAL A 125 -18.69 20.76 28.83
C VAL A 125 -17.36 20.73 28.09
N ILE A 126 -17.21 21.67 27.17
CA ILE A 126 -15.97 22.01 26.48
C ILE A 126 -14.85 22.34 27.48
N GLY A 127 -13.63 21.86 27.21
CA GLY A 127 -12.44 22.13 28.05
C GLY A 127 -12.38 21.38 29.39
N GLN A 128 -13.37 20.55 29.72
CA GLN A 128 -13.25 19.64 30.86
C GLN A 128 -12.60 18.32 30.46
N SER A 129 -11.74 17.78 31.34
CA SER A 129 -11.07 16.48 31.17
C SER A 129 -12.01 15.27 31.39
N ARG A 130 -13.25 15.35 30.93
CA ARG A 130 -14.29 14.33 31.09
C ARG A 130 -14.92 14.03 29.73
N CYS A 131 -15.15 12.76 29.45
CA CYS A 131 -15.81 12.28 28.24
C CYS A 131 -17.09 11.50 28.60
N GLN A 132 -18.14 11.57 27.79
CA GLN A 132 -19.32 10.71 27.89
C GLN A 132 -19.41 9.79 26.66
N VAL A 133 -19.72 8.51 26.89
CA VAL A 133 -20.01 7.54 25.83
C VAL A 133 -21.39 6.94 26.08
N LYS A 134 -22.32 7.09 25.15
CA LYS A 134 -23.62 6.40 25.17
C LYS A 134 -23.47 5.09 24.37
N LEU A 135 -23.78 3.95 24.97
CA LEU A 135 -23.86 2.65 24.30
C LEU A 135 -25.35 2.27 24.17
N PHE A 136 -25.82 2.15 22.93
CA PHE A 136 -27.24 1.94 22.66
C PHE A 136 -27.63 0.45 22.70
N ASN A 137 -28.94 0.18 22.62
CA ASN A 137 -29.46 -1.19 22.59
C ASN A 137 -28.91 -2.05 21.42
N PRO A 138 -28.62 -1.50 20.21
CA PRO A 138 -27.89 -2.23 19.17
C PRO A 138 -26.52 -2.76 19.64
N TRP A 139 -25.68 -1.94 20.28
CA TRP A 139 -24.41 -2.41 20.87
C TRP A 139 -24.66 -3.52 21.91
N THR A 140 -25.70 -3.38 22.73
CA THR A 140 -26.06 -4.37 23.75
C THR A 140 -26.42 -5.73 23.14
N LYS A 141 -27.08 -5.75 21.98
CA LYS A 141 -27.36 -6.98 21.21
C LYS A 141 -26.06 -7.60 20.68
N THR A 142 -25.17 -6.80 20.09
CA THR A 142 -23.87 -7.25 19.58
C THR A 142 -22.98 -7.80 20.69
N ALA A 143 -22.94 -7.18 21.87
CA ALA A 143 -22.18 -7.65 23.02
C ALA A 143 -22.67 -9.02 23.57
N LYS A 144 -23.94 -9.36 23.31
CA LYS A 144 -24.56 -10.66 23.67
C LYS A 144 -24.43 -11.71 22.57
N ALA A 145 -24.00 -11.34 21.37
CA ALA A 145 -23.83 -12.28 20.26
C ALA A 145 -22.60 -13.19 20.46
N THR A 146 -22.51 -14.24 19.63
CA THR A 146 -21.34 -15.15 19.61
C THR A 146 -20.10 -14.42 19.10
N ASP A 147 -20.23 -13.62 18.04
CA ASP A 147 -19.20 -12.69 17.59
C ASP A 147 -19.33 -11.37 18.37
N LYS A 148 -18.31 -11.06 19.15
CA LYS A 148 -18.22 -9.89 20.03
C LYS A 148 -17.27 -8.83 19.50
N GLY A 149 -16.63 -9.07 18.34
CA GLY A 149 -15.58 -8.22 17.80
C GLY A 149 -16.04 -6.78 17.57
N ALA A 150 -17.16 -6.60 16.89
CA ALA A 150 -17.77 -5.29 16.65
C ALA A 150 -18.16 -4.55 17.96
N ALA A 151 -18.57 -5.26 19.02
CA ALA A 151 -18.89 -4.63 20.30
C ALA A 151 -17.63 -4.17 21.06
N LEU A 152 -16.54 -4.92 20.95
CA LEU A 152 -15.23 -4.58 21.54
C LEU A 152 -14.58 -3.40 20.80
N GLN A 153 -14.47 -3.49 19.47
CA GLN A 153 -13.96 -2.40 18.63
C GLN A 153 -14.83 -1.14 18.75
N GLY A 154 -16.15 -1.28 18.88
CA GLY A 154 -17.05 -0.15 19.13
C GLY A 154 -16.74 0.63 20.41
N ILE A 155 -16.45 -0.06 21.54
CA ILE A 155 -16.00 0.66 22.76
C ILE A 155 -14.67 1.37 22.51
N ALA A 156 -13.73 0.74 21.80
CA ALA A 156 -12.45 1.34 21.49
C ALA A 156 -12.56 2.57 20.57
N HIS A 157 -13.42 2.52 19.56
CA HIS A 157 -13.76 3.63 18.67
C HIS A 157 -14.23 4.86 19.47
N GLU A 158 -15.26 4.71 20.30
CA GLU A 158 -15.75 5.79 21.17
C GLU A 158 -14.69 6.27 22.17
N PHE A 159 -13.86 5.36 22.69
CA PHE A 159 -12.77 5.74 23.59
C PHE A 159 -11.63 6.48 22.86
N TYR A 160 -11.53 6.40 21.53
CA TYR A 160 -10.65 7.26 20.75
C TYR A 160 -11.30 8.61 20.43
N HIS A 161 -12.62 8.67 20.22
CA HIS A 161 -13.34 9.95 20.28
C HIS A 161 -13.17 10.63 21.67
N CYS A 162 -13.06 9.84 22.76
CA CYS A 162 -12.68 10.33 24.10
C CYS A 162 -11.28 10.98 24.17
N VAL A 163 -10.34 10.56 23.33
CA VAL A 163 -8.99 11.16 23.21
C VAL A 163 -9.03 12.39 22.30
N GLN A 164 -9.65 12.22 21.11
CA GLN A 164 -9.71 13.22 20.06
C GLN A 164 -10.19 14.59 20.56
N GLN A 165 -11.37 14.68 21.18
CA GLN A 165 -11.88 16.00 21.63
C GLN A 165 -10.96 16.67 22.67
N LEU A 166 -10.41 15.88 23.60
CA LEU A 166 -9.56 16.39 24.68
C LEU A 166 -8.34 17.13 24.14
N GLU A 167 -7.77 16.60 23.05
CA GLU A 167 -6.59 17.17 22.39
C GLU A 167 -6.93 18.09 21.20
N PHE A 168 -8.15 17.97 20.64
CA PHE A 168 -8.64 18.89 19.61
C PHE A 168 -9.03 20.26 20.14
N ASP A 169 -9.45 20.37 21.41
CA ASP A 169 -9.79 21.65 22.07
C ASP A 169 -10.70 22.55 21.20
N ASN A 170 -11.80 21.97 20.71
CA ASN A 170 -12.86 22.64 19.93
C ASN A 170 -12.46 23.13 18.53
N ARG A 171 -11.25 22.83 18.07
CA ARG A 171 -10.93 22.90 16.63
C ARG A 171 -11.93 22.02 15.87
N GLN A 172 -12.34 22.42 14.66
CA GLN A 172 -13.16 21.57 13.79
C GLN A 172 -12.26 20.60 13.01
N GLN A 173 -12.77 19.40 12.71
CA GLN A 173 -12.07 18.37 11.94
C GLN A 173 -12.89 17.87 10.75
N PRO A 174 -12.22 17.35 9.71
CA PRO A 174 -12.89 16.59 8.66
C PRO A 174 -13.46 15.29 9.24
N GLN A 175 -14.72 14.97 8.95
CA GLN A 175 -15.37 13.75 9.47
C GLN A 175 -14.61 12.46 9.13
N TRP A 176 -13.94 12.41 7.97
CA TRP A 176 -13.11 11.27 7.56
C TRP A 176 -11.87 11.09 8.45
N VAL A 177 -11.32 12.17 9.00
CA VAL A 177 -10.24 12.09 10.00
C VAL A 177 -10.81 11.67 11.35
N LEU A 178 -11.97 12.20 11.74
CA LEU A 178 -12.63 11.89 13.01
C LEU A 178 -12.99 10.39 13.09
N ASP A 179 -13.91 9.92 12.26
CA ASP A 179 -14.47 8.56 12.33
C ASP A 179 -13.50 7.52 11.73
N GLY A 180 -12.79 7.88 10.66
CA GLY A 180 -11.82 7.00 10.01
C GLY A 180 -10.66 6.63 10.92
N SER A 181 -10.11 7.61 11.64
CA SER A 181 -9.03 7.33 12.60
C SER A 181 -9.55 6.68 13.88
N ALA A 182 -10.77 6.98 14.34
CA ALA A 182 -11.38 6.25 15.46
C ALA A 182 -11.65 4.79 15.11
N ASN A 183 -12.09 4.49 13.88
CA ASN A 183 -12.31 3.12 13.41
C ASN A 183 -10.99 2.34 13.26
N TYR A 184 -9.95 2.98 12.73
CA TYR A 184 -8.58 2.45 12.76
C TYR A 184 -8.09 2.18 14.20
N MET A 185 -8.22 3.16 15.10
CA MET A 185 -7.76 3.03 16.48
C MET A 185 -8.57 2.02 17.29
N GLY A 186 -9.83 1.77 16.93
CA GLY A 186 -10.62 0.66 17.46
C GLY A 186 -9.98 -0.69 17.15
N ASN A 187 -9.51 -0.86 15.91
CA ASN A 187 -8.78 -2.05 15.48
C ASN A 187 -7.39 -2.17 16.15
N VAL A 188 -6.65 -1.08 16.32
CA VAL A 188 -5.35 -1.04 17.05
C VAL A 188 -5.44 -1.56 18.50
N VAL A 189 -6.62 -1.54 19.13
CA VAL A 189 -6.90 -2.16 20.44
C VAL A 189 -7.29 -3.64 20.32
N PHE A 190 -7.96 -4.01 19.24
CA PHE A 190 -8.56 -5.32 18.99
C PHE A 190 -8.17 -5.89 17.60
N PRO A 191 -6.86 -6.13 17.35
CA PRO A 191 -6.31 -6.37 16.01
C PRO A 191 -6.65 -7.73 15.40
N THR A 192 -7.50 -8.53 16.05
CA THR A 192 -7.93 -9.85 15.58
C THR A 192 -9.46 -9.96 15.49
N MET A 193 -10.17 -8.84 15.66
CA MET A 193 -11.62 -8.78 15.60
C MET A 193 -12.12 -8.36 14.22
N ASN A 194 -11.39 -7.46 13.57
CA ASN A 194 -11.46 -7.21 12.13
C ASN A 194 -12.86 -6.80 11.65
N ALA A 195 -13.65 -6.15 12.52
CA ALA A 195 -15.02 -5.74 12.20
C ALA A 195 -15.06 -4.47 11.34
N GLU A 196 -13.92 -3.82 11.13
CA GLU A 196 -13.72 -2.77 10.13
C GLU A 196 -13.55 -3.28 8.69
N TRP A 197 -13.44 -4.60 8.48
CA TRP A 197 -13.31 -5.18 7.13
C TRP A 197 -14.57 -4.96 6.27
N PRO A 198 -14.44 -4.81 4.93
CA PRO A 198 -15.55 -4.44 4.02
C PRO A 198 -16.82 -5.30 4.13
N LYS A 199 -16.66 -6.59 4.46
CA LYS A 199 -17.77 -7.55 4.68
C LYS A 199 -18.76 -7.15 5.78
N HIS A 200 -18.38 -6.20 6.65
CA HIS A 200 -19.22 -5.68 7.75
C HIS A 200 -19.94 -4.37 7.42
N GLY A 201 -19.78 -3.82 6.20
CA GLY A 201 -20.53 -2.65 5.72
C GLY A 201 -19.76 -1.34 5.68
N TYR A 202 -18.50 -1.29 6.12
CA TYR A 202 -17.62 -0.13 6.00
C TYR A 202 -16.75 -0.26 4.74
N SER A 203 -17.04 0.54 3.71
CA SER A 203 -16.44 0.36 2.38
C SER A 203 -15.81 1.65 1.89
N TYR A 204 -14.48 1.69 1.76
CA TYR A 204 -13.81 2.83 1.13
C TYR A 204 -14.16 2.88 -0.36
N ASN A 205 -14.69 4.01 -0.84
CA ASN A 205 -14.96 4.18 -2.26
C ASN A 205 -13.74 4.84 -2.96
N PRO A 206 -12.92 4.10 -3.73
CA PRO A 206 -11.75 4.66 -4.42
C PRO A 206 -12.10 5.69 -5.50
N ASN A 207 -13.38 5.78 -5.88
CA ASN A 207 -13.85 6.71 -6.90
C ASN A 207 -14.23 8.09 -6.37
N LEU A 208 -14.40 8.22 -5.06
CA LEU A 208 -14.62 9.50 -4.39
C LEU A 208 -13.30 10.00 -3.80
N PRO A 209 -13.11 11.33 -3.64
CA PRO A 209 -12.01 11.86 -2.85
C PRO A 209 -11.98 11.23 -1.45
N ILE A 210 -10.82 11.14 -0.80
CA ILE A 210 -10.73 10.62 0.58
C ILE A 210 -11.65 11.38 1.56
N PHE A 211 -11.82 12.69 1.34
CA PHE A 211 -12.73 13.57 2.07
C PHE A 211 -14.17 13.62 1.52
N GLY A 212 -14.43 12.92 0.42
CA GLY A 212 -15.72 12.87 -0.26
C GLY A 212 -16.58 11.66 0.12
N GLN A 213 -16.08 10.77 0.99
CA GLN A 213 -16.84 9.65 1.55
C GLN A 213 -18.00 10.18 2.41
N LYS A 214 -19.11 9.42 2.49
CA LYS A 214 -20.34 9.86 3.19
C LYS A 214 -21.05 8.69 3.87
N GLY A 215 -21.77 8.97 4.95
CA GLY A 215 -22.46 7.93 5.72
C GLY A 215 -21.48 6.88 6.26
N LEU A 216 -21.83 5.60 6.14
CA LEU A 216 -21.00 4.49 6.64
C LEU A 216 -19.65 4.36 5.90
N ASP A 217 -19.52 4.87 4.67
CA ASP A 217 -18.26 4.81 3.91
C ASP A 217 -17.16 5.70 4.53
N ILE A 218 -17.52 6.65 5.41
CA ILE A 218 -16.55 7.49 6.14
C ILE A 218 -15.67 6.62 7.06
N TYR A 219 -16.28 5.67 7.77
CA TYR A 219 -15.56 4.69 8.60
C TYR A 219 -14.62 3.82 7.76
N GLY A 220 -14.95 3.60 6.48
CA GLY A 220 -14.10 2.93 5.50
C GLY A 220 -12.77 3.64 5.25
N THR A 221 -12.62 4.94 5.57
CA THR A 221 -11.32 5.64 5.48
C THR A 221 -10.29 5.17 6.52
N SER A 222 -10.66 4.32 7.48
CA SER A 222 -9.72 3.60 8.35
C SER A 222 -8.61 2.89 7.58
N VAL A 223 -8.89 2.40 6.36
CA VAL A 223 -7.90 1.69 5.52
C VAL A 223 -6.76 2.60 5.02
N PHE A 224 -6.95 3.93 4.97
CA PHE A 224 -5.85 4.87 4.75
C PHE A 224 -4.90 4.89 5.94
N PHE A 225 -5.44 5.00 7.16
CA PHE A 225 -4.64 4.99 8.39
C PHE A 225 -3.92 3.65 8.60
N GLN A 226 -4.56 2.51 8.28
CA GLN A 226 -3.92 1.19 8.30
C GLN A 226 -2.72 1.13 7.34
N ALA A 227 -2.88 1.58 6.08
CA ALA A 227 -1.77 1.64 5.12
C ALA A 227 -0.59 2.53 5.60
N MET A 228 -0.87 3.58 6.37
CA MET A 228 0.17 4.47 6.92
C MET A 228 0.85 3.90 8.18
N GLU A 229 0.35 2.84 8.81
CA GLU A 229 0.92 2.31 10.07
C GLU A 229 2.37 1.87 9.90
N ASN A 230 2.71 1.20 8.79
CA ASN A 230 4.08 0.78 8.49
C ASN A 230 5.05 1.96 8.24
N THR A 231 4.55 3.18 7.99
CA THR A 231 5.37 4.37 7.69
C THR A 231 5.43 5.36 8.85
N TRP A 232 4.32 5.55 9.57
CA TRP A 232 4.21 6.53 10.65
C TRP A 232 4.13 5.89 12.05
N GLY A 233 3.71 4.63 12.14
CA GLY A 233 3.32 3.97 13.38
C GLY A 233 2.05 4.56 14.01
N VAL A 234 1.47 3.84 14.98
CA VAL A 234 0.27 4.27 15.73
C VAL A 234 0.42 5.67 16.33
N ASP A 235 1.58 5.97 16.93
CA ASP A 235 1.90 7.26 17.55
C ASP A 235 2.02 8.39 16.51
N GLY A 236 2.65 8.13 15.35
CA GLY A 236 2.72 9.10 14.26
C GLY A 236 1.36 9.38 13.63
N ILE A 237 0.51 8.36 13.46
CA ILE A 237 -0.89 8.52 13.04
C ILE A 237 -1.66 9.36 14.05
N HIS A 238 -1.58 9.04 15.34
CA HIS A 238 -2.25 9.82 16.39
C HIS A 238 -1.83 11.30 16.34
N LYS A 239 -0.53 11.59 16.27
CA LYS A 239 -0.01 12.95 16.15
C LYS A 239 -0.49 13.68 14.89
N TRP A 240 -0.53 13.01 13.75
CA TRP A 240 -1.05 13.58 12.50
C TRP A 240 -2.54 13.90 12.60
N VAL A 241 -3.31 13.00 13.22
CA VAL A 241 -4.74 13.22 13.50
C VAL A 241 -4.90 14.43 14.42
N MET A 242 -4.22 14.51 15.57
CA MET A 242 -4.31 15.64 16.53
C MET A 242 -3.83 16.98 15.96
N ALA A 243 -2.93 16.97 14.97
CA ALA A 243 -2.47 18.15 14.25
C ALA A 243 -3.47 18.65 13.19
N THR A 244 -4.48 17.86 12.81
CA THR A 244 -5.44 18.26 11.77
C THR A 244 -6.42 19.34 12.25
N THR A 245 -6.50 20.43 11.49
CA THR A 245 -7.52 21.48 11.57
C THR A 245 -8.41 21.45 10.34
N PHE A 246 -9.60 22.04 10.42
CA PHE A 246 -10.49 22.27 9.29
C PHE A 246 -10.94 23.73 9.25
N ASP A 247 -10.31 24.50 8.37
CA ASP A 247 -10.39 25.96 8.27
C ASP A 247 -10.67 26.42 6.82
N GLU A 248 -9.93 25.88 5.84
CA GLU A 248 -9.96 26.36 4.45
C GLU A 248 -10.55 25.36 3.44
N GLY A 249 -11.25 24.34 3.92
CA GLY A 249 -11.82 23.28 3.09
C GLY A 249 -10.80 22.19 2.73
N GLU A 250 -11.26 20.95 2.68
CA GLU A 250 -10.36 19.80 2.83
C GLU A 250 -9.41 19.57 1.65
N ARG A 251 -9.83 19.95 0.43
CA ARG A 251 -8.97 19.84 -0.76
C ARG A 251 -7.78 20.80 -0.69
N ALA A 252 -8.04 22.07 -0.38
CA ALA A 252 -7.03 23.10 -0.22
C ALA A 252 -6.09 22.79 0.95
N ARG A 253 -6.62 22.23 2.05
CA ARG A 253 -5.78 21.76 3.17
C ARG A 253 -4.84 20.64 2.73
N LEU A 254 -5.37 19.54 2.19
CA LEU A 254 -4.59 18.35 1.85
C LEU A 254 -3.57 18.58 0.73
N SER A 255 -3.86 19.47 -0.23
CA SER A 255 -2.92 19.82 -1.31
C SER A 255 -1.67 20.56 -0.82
N ARG A 256 -1.74 21.22 0.34
CA ARG A 256 -0.63 21.96 0.97
C ARG A 256 0.10 21.19 2.07
N LEU A 257 -0.43 20.04 2.50
CA LEU A 257 0.26 19.19 3.46
C LEU A 257 1.52 18.58 2.81
N ALA A 258 2.69 18.94 3.35
CA ALA A 258 3.94 18.31 2.98
C ALA A 258 3.84 16.78 3.14
N LYS A 259 4.39 16.03 2.17
CA LYS A 259 4.34 14.57 2.01
C LYS A 259 2.97 13.93 1.70
N PHE A 260 1.84 14.61 1.88
CA PHE A 260 0.53 13.97 1.69
C PHE A 260 0.32 13.40 0.27
N ALA A 261 0.95 13.98 -0.75
CA ALA A 261 1.02 13.41 -2.10
C ALA A 261 1.71 12.04 -2.18
N ASP A 262 2.78 11.85 -1.39
CA ASP A 262 3.55 10.61 -1.32
C ASP A 262 2.84 9.56 -0.46
N ASP A 263 2.27 9.97 0.68
CA ASP A 263 1.50 9.13 1.60
C ASP A 263 0.22 8.61 0.92
N PHE A 264 -0.56 9.49 0.27
CA PHE A 264 -1.74 9.09 -0.50
C PHE A 264 -1.38 8.19 -1.71
N PHE A 265 -0.20 8.39 -2.30
CA PHE A 265 0.30 7.52 -3.37
C PHE A 265 0.76 6.14 -2.87
N LEU A 266 1.35 6.05 -1.67
CA LEU A 266 1.64 4.78 -1.01
C LEU A 266 0.33 4.01 -0.77
N PHE A 267 -0.64 4.65 -0.11
CA PHE A 267 -1.98 4.11 0.10
C PHE A 267 -2.60 3.61 -1.22
N ALA A 268 -2.58 4.42 -2.28
CA ALA A 268 -3.16 4.05 -3.57
C ALA A 268 -2.49 2.82 -4.23
N LYS A 269 -1.18 2.63 -4.06
CA LYS A 269 -0.46 1.43 -4.54
C LYS A 269 -0.89 0.16 -3.81
N GLU A 270 -0.98 0.22 -2.47
CA GLU A 270 -1.35 -0.92 -1.63
C GLU A 270 -2.83 -1.28 -1.79
N TYR A 271 -3.70 -0.27 -1.73
CA TYR A 271 -5.14 -0.40 -1.97
C TYR A 271 -5.43 -1.06 -3.32
N SER A 272 -4.84 -0.55 -4.42
CA SER A 272 -5.06 -1.07 -5.78
C SER A 272 -4.44 -2.45 -6.06
N THR A 273 -3.72 -3.02 -5.09
CA THR A 273 -3.22 -4.41 -5.14
C THR A 273 -3.84 -5.32 -4.08
N GLY A 274 -4.68 -4.80 -3.17
CA GLY A 274 -5.24 -5.54 -2.05
C GLY A 274 -4.17 -5.96 -1.03
N ARG A 275 -3.19 -5.07 -0.77
CA ARG A 275 -2.00 -5.36 0.07
C ARG A 275 -1.84 -4.41 1.25
N ILE A 276 -2.93 -3.76 1.66
CA ILE A 276 -2.96 -3.04 2.94
C ILE A 276 -2.95 -4.10 4.04
N GLU A 277 -1.95 -3.99 4.92
CA GLU A 277 -1.82 -4.84 6.09
C GLU A 277 -2.74 -4.30 7.20
N ASP A 278 -3.56 -5.20 7.72
CA ASP A 278 -4.39 -5.03 8.90
C ASP A 278 -3.50 -4.99 10.16
N THR A 279 -3.98 -4.36 11.23
CA THR A 279 -3.29 -4.34 12.54
C THR A 279 -3.06 -5.73 13.13
N GLY A 280 -3.78 -6.74 12.63
CA GLY A 280 -3.58 -8.18 12.88
C GLY A 280 -2.53 -8.89 12.03
N HIS A 281 -1.76 -8.17 11.21
CA HIS A 281 -0.76 -8.71 10.27
C HIS A 281 -1.32 -9.63 9.17
N LEU A 282 -2.58 -9.39 8.78
CA LEU A 282 -3.24 -10.03 7.64
C LEU A 282 -3.53 -8.99 6.56
N TYR A 283 -3.63 -9.37 5.28
CA TYR A 283 -4.15 -8.42 4.28
C TYR A 283 -5.67 -8.30 4.39
N ILE A 284 -6.19 -7.08 4.35
CA ILE A 284 -7.64 -6.82 4.35
C ILE A 284 -8.27 -7.52 3.12
N PRO A 285 -9.20 -8.47 3.31
CA PRO A 285 -9.86 -9.15 2.20
C PRO A 285 -10.92 -8.25 1.54
N ASP A 286 -11.26 -8.59 0.30
CA ASP A 286 -12.41 -8.06 -0.43
C ASP A 286 -12.47 -6.52 -0.55
N LEU A 287 -11.32 -5.84 -0.46
CA LEU A 287 -11.20 -4.40 -0.72
C LEU A 287 -11.81 -4.04 -2.09
N PRO A 288 -12.73 -3.05 -2.16
CA PRO A 288 -13.35 -2.61 -3.40
C PRO A 288 -12.32 -2.22 -4.45
N LYS A 289 -12.34 -2.90 -5.61
CA LYS A 289 -11.36 -2.67 -6.67
C LYS A 289 -11.51 -1.26 -7.25
N ALA A 290 -10.41 -0.51 -7.31
CA ALA A 290 -10.35 0.75 -8.03
C ALA A 290 -10.74 0.56 -9.50
N GLU A 291 -11.56 1.47 -10.04
CA GLU A 291 -12.00 1.40 -11.43
C GLU A 291 -10.82 1.45 -12.40
N THR A 292 -10.94 0.63 -13.46
CA THR A 292 -9.93 0.56 -14.52
C THR A 292 -10.45 1.15 -15.82
N SER A 293 -9.95 2.31 -16.22
CA SER A 293 -10.33 2.94 -17.51
C SER A 293 -9.37 2.50 -18.62
N THR A 294 -9.89 1.98 -19.74
CA THR A 294 -9.05 1.63 -20.91
C THR A 294 -8.60 2.89 -21.65
N VAL A 295 -7.30 3.02 -21.87
CA VAL A 295 -6.68 4.17 -22.52
C VAL A 295 -6.12 3.78 -23.87
N LYS A 296 -6.51 4.53 -24.91
CA LYS A 296 -5.94 4.41 -26.25
C LYS A 296 -4.69 5.29 -26.33
N VAL A 297 -3.60 4.73 -26.82
CA VAL A 297 -2.36 5.46 -27.11
C VAL A 297 -2.32 5.73 -28.61
N THR A 298 -2.25 7.00 -28.98
CA THR A 298 -2.18 7.42 -30.39
C THR A 298 -0.73 7.44 -30.83
N PHE A 299 -0.34 6.57 -31.75
CA PHE A 299 1.02 6.51 -32.29
C PHE A 299 1.19 7.41 -33.53
N ASN A 300 2.41 7.92 -33.70
CA ASN A 300 2.84 8.59 -34.93
C ASN A 300 2.79 7.62 -36.14
N LYS A 301 2.89 8.16 -37.36
CA LYS A 301 2.88 7.36 -38.61
C LYS A 301 3.95 6.25 -38.63
N ALA A 302 5.06 6.42 -37.93
CA ALA A 302 6.15 5.45 -37.84
C ALA A 302 5.92 4.33 -36.80
N GLY A 303 4.88 4.44 -35.95
CA GLY A 303 4.61 3.50 -34.85
C GLY A 303 5.61 3.57 -33.68
N THR A 304 6.56 4.51 -33.70
CA THR A 304 7.70 4.58 -32.77
C THR A 304 7.47 5.47 -31.56
N VAL A 305 6.58 6.47 -31.66
CA VAL A 305 6.26 7.36 -30.54
C VAL A 305 4.75 7.47 -30.44
N GLY A 306 4.21 7.20 -29.27
CA GLY A 306 2.79 7.35 -28.99
C GLY A 306 2.53 8.24 -27.78
N THR A 307 1.38 8.90 -27.78
CA THR A 307 0.97 9.78 -26.69
C THR A 307 -0.45 9.48 -26.25
N THR A 308 -0.73 9.69 -24.97
CA THR A 308 -2.08 9.70 -24.42
C THR A 308 -2.18 10.63 -23.21
N ILE A 309 -3.39 10.96 -22.78
CA ILE A 309 -3.66 11.83 -21.63
C ILE A 309 -4.50 11.03 -20.65
N LEU A 310 -3.98 10.85 -19.43
CA LEU A 310 -4.72 10.28 -18.31
C LEU A 310 -5.43 11.43 -17.58
N LYS A 311 -6.68 11.23 -17.18
CA LYS A 311 -7.48 12.24 -16.46
C LYS A 311 -8.00 11.66 -15.15
N THR A 312 -7.78 12.35 -14.04
CA THR A 312 -8.20 11.94 -12.70
C THR A 312 -9.00 13.05 -12.02
N VAL A 313 -9.65 12.69 -10.91
CA VAL A 313 -10.10 13.66 -9.91
C VAL A 313 -9.08 13.61 -8.78
N PRO A 314 -8.52 14.74 -8.30
CA PRO A 314 -7.59 14.74 -7.19
C PRO A 314 -8.15 14.01 -5.96
N PHE A 315 -7.26 13.37 -5.21
CA PHE A 315 -7.56 12.57 -4.01
C PHE A 315 -8.41 11.31 -4.26
N THR A 316 -8.51 10.85 -5.52
CA THR A 316 -9.12 9.55 -5.90
C THR A 316 -8.06 8.53 -6.35
N ILE A 317 -8.41 7.24 -6.35
CA ILE A 317 -7.56 6.18 -6.87
C ILE A 317 -8.04 5.81 -8.29
N ARG A 318 -7.24 6.09 -9.30
CA ARG A 318 -7.53 5.76 -10.71
C ARG A 318 -6.48 4.87 -11.32
N VAL A 319 -6.90 3.75 -11.90
CA VAL A 319 -6.04 2.83 -12.64
C VAL A 319 -6.41 2.87 -14.12
N PHE A 320 -5.42 2.97 -14.98
CA PHE A 320 -5.57 3.04 -16.42
C PHE A 320 -5.03 1.77 -17.06
N LYS A 321 -5.85 1.13 -17.91
CA LYS A 321 -5.47 -0.05 -18.69
C LYS A 321 -4.89 0.39 -20.02
N MET A 322 -3.65 -0.01 -20.28
CA MET A 322 -2.89 0.34 -21.47
C MET A 322 -2.42 -0.94 -22.18
N SER A 323 -2.74 -1.05 -23.46
CA SER A 323 -2.40 -2.20 -24.29
C SER A 323 -1.17 -1.91 -25.16
N LEU A 324 -0.10 -2.68 -24.98
CA LEU A 324 1.14 -2.56 -25.74
C LEU A 324 1.43 -3.83 -26.54
N GLN A 325 2.01 -3.69 -27.73
CA GLN A 325 2.45 -4.86 -28.51
C GLN A 325 3.73 -5.43 -27.90
N SER A 326 3.91 -6.75 -27.97
CA SER A 326 5.07 -7.42 -27.39
C SER A 326 6.33 -7.31 -28.25
N GLY A 327 7.49 -7.56 -27.63
CA GLY A 327 8.80 -7.55 -28.28
C GLY A 327 9.33 -6.17 -28.67
N GLN A 328 9.10 -5.19 -27.80
CA GLN A 328 9.54 -3.81 -27.96
C GLN A 328 10.01 -3.28 -26.59
N THR A 329 11.20 -2.70 -26.52
CA THR A 329 11.53 -1.84 -25.37
C THR A 329 10.63 -0.60 -25.42
N ALA A 330 9.97 -0.26 -24.30
CA ALA A 330 9.01 0.85 -24.23
C ALA A 330 9.37 1.81 -23.09
N GLU A 331 9.97 2.94 -23.43
CA GLU A 331 10.25 4.00 -22.46
C GLU A 331 8.95 4.79 -22.23
N ILE A 332 8.57 5.01 -20.97
CA ILE A 332 7.40 5.79 -20.59
C ILE A 332 7.83 7.12 -19.94
N PHE A 333 7.41 8.21 -20.56
CA PHE A 333 7.68 9.56 -20.09
C PHE A 333 6.39 10.16 -19.56
N SER A 334 6.50 10.85 -18.44
CA SER A 334 5.39 11.56 -17.80
C SER A 334 5.77 13.02 -17.61
N ASN A 335 4.89 13.95 -17.93
CA ASN A 335 5.07 15.37 -17.60
C ASN A 335 4.52 15.71 -16.21
N ALA A 336 4.62 14.78 -15.26
CA ALA A 336 3.98 14.88 -13.96
C ALA A 336 4.63 15.95 -13.07
N ASP A 337 3.80 16.85 -12.54
CA ASP A 337 4.24 17.90 -11.62
C ASP A 337 4.39 17.41 -10.17
N THR A 338 4.72 18.33 -9.27
CA THR A 338 4.97 18.06 -7.84
C THR A 338 3.75 17.55 -7.05
N THR A 339 2.53 17.76 -7.54
CA THR A 339 1.27 17.30 -6.92
C THR A 339 0.79 15.94 -7.43
N GLN A 340 1.39 15.47 -8.53
CA GLN A 340 1.01 14.25 -9.25
C GLN A 340 1.96 13.11 -8.91
N ARG A 341 1.44 11.88 -8.80
CA ARG A 341 2.23 10.66 -8.65
C ARG A 341 1.68 9.55 -9.53
N LEU A 342 2.58 8.80 -10.15
CA LEU A 342 2.22 7.69 -11.02
C LEU A 342 3.04 6.45 -10.72
N ALA A 343 2.44 5.29 -10.93
CA ALA A 343 3.13 4.01 -11.00
C ALA A 343 2.62 3.20 -12.18
N TYR A 344 3.41 2.23 -12.63
CA TYR A 344 2.99 1.23 -13.61
C TYR A 344 3.31 -0.19 -13.13
N ARG A 345 2.63 -1.18 -13.72
CA ARG A 345 2.95 -2.61 -13.61
C ARG A 345 2.35 -3.39 -14.77
N ARG A 346 2.81 -4.60 -15.06
CA ARG A 346 2.04 -5.52 -15.92
C ARG A 346 0.80 -5.97 -15.13
N ALA A 347 -0.30 -6.24 -15.81
CA ALA A 347 -1.56 -6.61 -15.16
C ALA A 347 -1.43 -7.86 -14.25
N ALA A 348 -0.52 -8.78 -14.58
CA ALA A 348 -0.20 -9.98 -13.81
C ALA A 348 0.72 -9.75 -12.60
N ASP A 349 1.48 -8.66 -12.56
CA ASP A 349 2.41 -8.37 -11.46
C ASP A 349 1.65 -7.86 -10.22
N LYS A 350 2.10 -8.22 -9.02
CA LYS A 350 1.50 -7.76 -7.74
C LYS A 350 2.22 -6.58 -7.08
N THR A 351 3.14 -5.94 -7.79
CA THR A 351 3.96 -4.83 -7.29
C THR A 351 3.93 -3.67 -8.29
N TRP A 352 4.00 -2.45 -7.78
CA TRP A 352 4.00 -1.22 -8.56
C TRP A 352 5.42 -0.68 -8.71
N GLN A 353 5.79 -0.24 -9.92
CA GLN A 353 7.02 0.50 -10.18
C GLN A 353 6.66 2.00 -10.28
N THR A 354 7.25 2.83 -9.43
CA THR A 354 7.03 4.29 -9.42
C THR A 354 7.58 4.93 -10.70
N LEU A 355 6.83 5.85 -11.30
CA LEU A 355 7.37 6.79 -12.29
C LEU A 355 7.90 8.03 -11.57
N PRO A 356 9.11 8.52 -11.91
CA PRO A 356 9.59 9.80 -11.39
C PRO A 356 8.65 10.96 -11.75
N SER A 357 8.58 11.95 -10.87
CA SER A 357 7.80 13.19 -11.00
C SER A 357 8.68 14.36 -10.56
N GLY A 358 8.60 15.52 -11.21
CA GLY A 358 9.53 16.62 -10.96
C GLY A 358 9.34 17.86 -11.83
N SER A 359 9.81 19.00 -11.35
CA SER A 359 9.53 20.35 -11.89
C SER A 359 10.34 20.76 -13.14
N ALA A 360 10.94 19.80 -13.84
CA ALA A 360 11.55 20.00 -15.15
C ALA A 360 11.10 18.86 -16.08
N SER A 361 10.73 19.21 -17.31
CA SER A 361 10.34 18.25 -18.34
C SER A 361 11.37 17.14 -18.51
N ASP A 362 10.90 15.93 -18.82
CA ASP A 362 11.66 14.71 -19.12
C ASP A 362 12.05 13.79 -17.94
N THR A 363 11.25 13.76 -16.88
CA THR A 363 11.24 12.61 -15.94
C THR A 363 10.81 11.31 -16.65
N GLU A 364 11.77 10.42 -16.86
CA GLU A 364 11.60 9.12 -17.52
C GLU A 364 11.42 7.96 -16.52
N GLY A 365 10.52 7.03 -16.83
CA GLY A 365 10.60 5.65 -16.35
C GLY A 365 10.78 4.69 -17.53
N THR A 366 11.83 3.88 -17.53
CA THR A 366 12.06 2.91 -18.62
C THR A 366 11.45 1.55 -18.27
N PHE A 367 10.65 0.93 -19.15
CA PHE A 367 10.26 -0.48 -18.98
C PHE A 367 10.35 -1.32 -20.25
N SER A 368 11.04 -2.44 -20.17
CA SER A 368 11.13 -3.39 -21.29
C SER A 368 9.83 -4.18 -21.42
N VAL A 369 9.07 -4.01 -22.51
CA VAL A 369 7.97 -4.96 -22.82
C VAL A 369 8.60 -6.24 -23.33
N PRO A 370 8.50 -7.36 -22.60
CA PRO A 370 9.19 -8.59 -22.98
C PRO A 370 8.73 -9.07 -24.37
N CYS A 371 9.64 -9.70 -25.11
CA CYS A 371 9.26 -10.54 -26.24
C CYS A 371 8.38 -11.68 -25.71
N ASN A 372 7.14 -11.78 -26.18
CA ASN A 372 6.36 -13.01 -26.04
C ASN A 372 6.33 -13.73 -27.40
N SER A 373 6.45 -15.05 -27.38
CA SER A 373 6.53 -15.89 -28.58
C SER A 373 5.23 -15.97 -29.37
N LYS A 374 4.13 -15.43 -28.83
CA LYS A 374 2.80 -15.42 -29.44
C LYS A 374 2.44 -14.10 -30.13
N GLY A 375 3.29 -13.07 -30.05
CA GLY A 375 2.99 -11.72 -30.56
C GLY A 375 1.78 -11.06 -29.89
N THR A 376 1.36 -11.55 -28.73
CA THR A 376 0.14 -11.13 -28.02
C THR A 376 0.33 -9.78 -27.35
N THR A 377 -0.73 -8.96 -27.38
CA THR A 377 -0.78 -7.67 -26.69
C THR A 377 -0.62 -7.84 -25.18
N GLU A 378 0.38 -7.19 -24.60
CA GLU A 378 0.59 -7.11 -23.16
C GLU A 378 -0.27 -5.99 -22.56
N THR A 379 -0.87 -6.26 -21.39
CA THR A 379 -1.66 -5.25 -20.67
C THR A 379 -0.85 -4.69 -19.50
N TYR A 380 -0.58 -3.39 -19.58
CA TYR A 380 -0.01 -2.60 -18.50
C TYR A 380 -1.13 -1.87 -17.76
N LEU A 381 -0.95 -1.72 -16.46
CA LEU A 381 -1.76 -0.88 -15.61
C LEU A 381 -0.91 0.33 -15.21
N VAL A 382 -1.50 1.52 -15.27
CA VAL A 382 -0.89 2.76 -14.78
C VAL A 382 -1.78 3.32 -13.68
N LEU A 383 -1.29 3.36 -12.44
CA LEU A 383 -1.91 4.10 -11.35
C LEU A 383 -1.54 5.57 -11.50
N PHE A 384 -2.53 6.46 -11.41
CA PHE A 384 -2.31 7.90 -11.37
C PHE A 384 -3.16 8.50 -10.24
N VAL A 385 -2.48 9.19 -9.32
CA VAL A 385 -3.10 10.03 -8.29
C VAL A 385 -2.62 11.47 -8.44
N SER A 386 -3.49 12.40 -8.06
CA SER A 386 -3.18 13.82 -7.98
C SER A 386 -3.64 14.35 -6.62
N THR A 387 -2.92 15.33 -6.11
CA THR A 387 -3.27 16.09 -4.90
C THR A 387 -3.40 17.59 -5.18
N ALA A 388 -3.53 17.99 -6.45
CA ALA A 388 -3.80 19.38 -6.83
C ALA A 388 -5.12 19.88 -6.21
N ASP A 389 -5.21 21.18 -5.91
CA ASP A 389 -6.44 21.83 -5.44
C ASP A 389 -7.44 22.10 -6.57
N GLU A 390 -7.64 21.10 -7.43
CA GLU A 390 -8.37 21.24 -8.69
C GLU A 390 -9.59 20.31 -8.76
N LYS A 391 -10.56 20.64 -9.61
CA LYS A 391 -11.76 19.79 -9.80
C LYS A 391 -11.47 18.53 -10.61
N SER A 392 -10.46 18.60 -11.48
CA SER A 392 -9.98 17.51 -12.33
C SER A 392 -8.55 17.80 -12.72
N ASP A 393 -7.74 16.76 -12.85
CA ASP A 393 -6.33 16.90 -13.20
C ASP A 393 -5.94 15.90 -14.30
N SER A 394 -4.86 16.17 -15.03
CA SER A 394 -4.44 15.33 -16.15
C SER A 394 -2.93 15.34 -16.38
N VAL A 395 -2.43 14.18 -16.82
CA VAL A 395 -1.02 13.97 -17.13
C VAL A 395 -0.88 13.33 -18.51
N LYS A 396 0.04 13.87 -19.32
CA LYS A 396 0.40 13.34 -20.63
C LYS A 396 1.45 12.26 -20.46
N ILE A 397 1.10 11.07 -20.93
CA ILE A 397 2.01 9.94 -21.08
C ILE A 397 2.52 9.91 -22.51
N THR A 398 3.84 9.86 -22.67
CA THR A 398 4.50 9.59 -23.96
C THR A 398 5.20 8.24 -23.87
N ILE A 399 5.09 7.42 -24.92
CA ILE A 399 5.69 6.10 -25.01
C ILE A 399 6.58 6.07 -26.22
N LYS A 400 7.90 5.96 -26.02
CA LYS A 400 8.84 5.67 -27.12
C LYS A 400 8.97 4.15 -27.23
N ARG A 401 8.86 3.63 -28.44
CA ARG A 401 9.00 2.22 -28.79
C ARG A 401 10.18 2.07 -29.74
N GLN A 402 11.07 1.15 -29.44
CA GLN A 402 12.01 0.67 -30.46
C GLN A 402 11.24 -0.05 -31.58
N ARG A 403 11.80 -0.09 -32.81
CA ARG A 403 11.20 -0.85 -33.92
C ARG A 403 10.98 -2.30 -33.45
N LYS A 404 9.82 -2.88 -33.81
CA LYS A 404 9.44 -4.24 -33.44
C LYS A 404 10.57 -5.22 -33.81
N LYS A 405 11.26 -5.79 -32.81
CA LYS A 405 12.07 -6.99 -33.05
C LYS A 405 11.11 -8.09 -33.46
N ASP A 406 11.48 -8.88 -34.46
CA ASP A 406 10.64 -9.92 -35.02
C ASP A 406 10.43 -11.04 -33.96
N CYS A 407 9.39 -10.93 -33.13
CA CYS A 407 9.11 -11.84 -32.01
C CYS A 407 8.93 -13.31 -32.45
N SER A 408 8.63 -13.51 -33.73
CA SER A 408 8.50 -14.80 -34.41
C SER A 408 9.86 -15.47 -34.65
N LYS A 409 10.94 -14.69 -34.69
CA LYS A 409 12.30 -15.21 -34.75
C LYS A 409 12.83 -15.36 -33.32
N LYS A 410 13.20 -16.60 -32.96
CA LYS A 410 14.34 -16.80 -32.03
C LYS A 410 15.45 -15.87 -32.49
N SER A 411 16.15 -15.23 -31.55
CA SER A 411 17.15 -14.20 -31.84
C SER A 411 18.34 -14.73 -32.65
N THR A 412 18.16 -14.86 -33.97
CA THR A 412 19.22 -14.99 -34.98
C THR A 412 19.86 -13.61 -35.14
N GLY A 413 20.55 -13.18 -34.08
CA GLY A 413 20.88 -11.79 -33.80
C GLY A 413 22.32 -11.54 -33.39
N GLY A 414 23.24 -12.38 -33.87
CA GLY A 414 24.67 -12.09 -33.92
C GLY A 414 25.19 -12.53 -35.29
N PHE A 415 25.37 -11.58 -36.21
CA PHE A 415 25.96 -11.88 -37.52
C PHE A 415 27.49 -11.88 -37.38
N VAL A 416 28.11 -13.03 -37.62
CA VAL A 416 29.54 -13.13 -37.90
C VAL A 416 29.68 -13.16 -39.42
N LEU A 417 30.32 -12.13 -39.98
CA LEU A 417 30.75 -12.13 -41.38
C LEU A 417 32.27 -12.13 -41.40
N PHE A 418 32.83 -13.19 -41.98
CA PHE A 418 34.26 -13.25 -42.30
C PHE A 418 34.56 -12.26 -43.44
N PRO A 419 35.72 -11.58 -43.44
CA PRO A 419 36.12 -10.75 -44.55
C PRO A 419 36.32 -11.58 -45.82
N LEU A 420 36.07 -10.96 -46.97
CA LEU A 420 36.41 -11.50 -48.27
C LEU A 420 37.89 -11.25 -48.56
N PHE A 421 38.60 -12.25 -49.07
CA PHE A 421 39.99 -12.06 -49.53
C PHE A 421 40.01 -11.29 -50.86
N VAL A 422 40.94 -10.34 -50.98
CA VAL A 422 41.21 -9.57 -52.20
C VAL A 422 42.61 -9.89 -52.69
N GLU A 423 42.68 -10.78 -53.66
CA GLU A 423 43.89 -11.35 -54.25
C GLU A 423 44.89 -10.26 -54.70
N GLU A 424 44.39 -9.19 -55.32
CA GLU A 424 45.15 -8.04 -55.83
C GLU A 424 45.89 -7.24 -54.76
N THR A 425 45.47 -7.35 -53.49
CA THR A 425 46.05 -6.59 -52.35
C THR A 425 46.64 -7.51 -51.28
N SER A 426 46.51 -8.83 -51.44
CA SER A 426 46.74 -9.82 -50.37
C SER A 426 45.99 -9.48 -49.06
N GLY A 427 44.88 -8.74 -49.19
CA GLY A 427 44.20 -8.08 -48.08
C GLY A 427 42.80 -8.62 -47.82
N ALA A 428 42.29 -8.35 -46.63
CA ALA A 428 40.90 -8.55 -46.28
C ALA A 428 40.05 -7.36 -46.79
N LYS A 429 38.82 -7.61 -47.25
CA LYS A 429 37.79 -6.60 -47.50
C LYS A 429 36.46 -6.96 -46.87
N CYS A 430 35.84 -5.99 -46.21
CA CYS A 430 34.52 -6.12 -45.65
C CYS A 430 33.40 -5.76 -46.65
N PRO A 431 32.23 -6.41 -46.59
CA PRO A 431 31.05 -6.03 -47.37
C PRO A 431 30.60 -4.58 -47.10
N ALA A 432 29.93 -3.95 -48.07
CA ALA A 432 29.39 -2.60 -47.90
C ALA A 432 28.39 -2.54 -46.72
N GLY A 433 28.47 -1.48 -45.90
CA GLY A 433 27.70 -1.35 -44.65
C GLY A 433 28.31 -2.09 -43.45
N THR A 434 29.55 -2.58 -43.57
CA THR A 434 30.34 -3.14 -42.47
C THR A 434 31.73 -2.50 -42.43
N HIS A 435 32.34 -2.44 -41.24
CA HIS A 435 33.65 -1.85 -40.99
C HIS A 435 34.63 -2.88 -40.42
N PHE A 436 35.92 -2.60 -40.60
CA PHE A 436 37.01 -3.40 -40.03
C PHE A 436 37.18 -3.15 -38.54
N ALA A 437 37.45 -4.22 -37.79
CA ALA A 437 38.09 -4.09 -36.49
C ALA A 437 39.53 -3.59 -36.67
N THR A 438 39.98 -2.69 -35.78
CA THR A 438 41.30 -2.05 -35.87
C THR A 438 42.48 -3.00 -35.60
N THR A 439 42.25 -4.14 -34.93
CA THR A 439 43.30 -5.08 -34.51
C THR A 439 43.18 -6.48 -35.10
N ALA A 440 42.13 -6.80 -35.88
CA ALA A 440 41.98 -8.12 -36.50
C ALA A 440 41.05 -8.12 -37.74
N ALA A 441 41.16 -9.16 -38.55
CA ALA A 441 40.39 -9.33 -39.80
C ALA A 441 38.92 -9.75 -39.53
N TRP A 442 38.08 -8.83 -39.04
CA TRP A 442 36.66 -9.02 -38.76
C TRP A 442 35.81 -7.90 -39.37
N CYS A 443 34.57 -8.22 -39.76
CA CYS A 443 33.62 -7.26 -40.34
C CYS A 443 32.38 -7.10 -39.46
N CYS A 444 32.22 -5.92 -38.85
CA CYS A 444 31.07 -5.58 -38.01
C CYS A 444 30.13 -4.61 -38.74
N PRO A 445 28.79 -4.71 -38.63
CA PRO A 445 27.88 -3.70 -39.15
C PRO A 445 28.21 -2.29 -38.63
N GLU A 446 28.08 -1.28 -39.49
CA GLU A 446 28.26 0.12 -39.08
C GLU A 446 27.32 0.48 -37.91
N GLY A 447 27.87 1.10 -36.87
CA GLY A 447 27.12 1.48 -35.66
C GLY A 447 27.06 0.42 -34.55
N MET A 448 27.81 -0.68 -34.65
CA MET A 448 28.04 -1.62 -33.54
C MET A 448 29.49 -1.56 -33.06
N GLU A 449 29.71 -1.42 -31.75
CA GLU A 449 31.05 -1.49 -31.14
C GLU A 449 31.45 -2.95 -30.85
N LEU A 450 32.62 -3.35 -31.33
CA LEU A 450 33.23 -4.64 -31.05
C LEU A 450 33.87 -4.65 -29.65
N ASP A 451 33.83 -5.79 -28.96
CA ASP A 451 34.64 -6.01 -27.76
C ASP A 451 36.10 -6.24 -28.17
N GLN A 452 36.95 -5.22 -27.98
CA GLN A 452 38.34 -5.23 -28.45
C GLN A 452 39.16 -6.42 -27.90
N ALA A 453 38.88 -6.86 -26.68
CA ALA A 453 39.59 -7.98 -26.04
C ALA A 453 39.33 -9.33 -26.72
N VAL A 454 38.27 -9.44 -27.53
CA VAL A 454 37.95 -10.60 -28.38
C VAL A 454 38.67 -10.52 -29.73
N ALA A 455 38.87 -9.31 -30.26
CA ALA A 455 39.49 -9.09 -31.57
C ALA A 455 40.96 -9.55 -31.58
N ASP A 456 41.72 -9.23 -30.53
CA ASP A 456 43.18 -9.37 -30.41
C ASP A 456 43.73 -10.83 -30.41
N ARG A 457 42.90 -11.83 -30.74
CA ARG A 457 43.24 -13.26 -30.64
C ARG A 457 42.98 -14.06 -31.93
N ALA A 458 43.02 -13.44 -33.11
CA ALA A 458 42.66 -14.12 -34.37
C ALA A 458 43.84 -14.38 -35.36
N SER A 459 43.96 -15.61 -35.88
CA SER A 459 44.95 -16.06 -36.90
C SER A 459 44.50 -15.88 -38.37
N ILE A 460 45.44 -16.16 -39.28
CA ILE A 460 45.39 -16.02 -40.75
C ILE A 460 45.60 -17.39 -41.46
N CYS A 461 45.28 -17.48 -42.76
CA CYS A 461 45.52 -18.63 -43.64
C CYS A 461 46.42 -18.27 -44.84
N CYS A 462 47.22 -19.21 -45.36
CA CYS A 462 48.19 -18.98 -46.45
C CYS A 462 48.28 -20.15 -47.45
N PRO A 463 48.63 -19.87 -48.73
CA PRO A 463 48.87 -20.88 -49.76
C PRO A 463 50.26 -21.56 -49.63
N THR A 464 50.40 -22.74 -50.24
CA THR A 464 51.44 -23.76 -49.97
C THR A 464 52.89 -23.43 -50.38
N ALA A 465 53.19 -22.24 -50.90
CA ALA A 465 54.50 -21.89 -51.48
C ALA A 465 55.21 -20.67 -50.85
N ALA A 466 54.66 -20.06 -49.78
CA ALA A 466 55.23 -18.88 -49.14
C ALA A 466 55.42 -19.06 -47.62
N ASP A 467 56.60 -18.69 -47.12
CA ASP A 467 56.87 -18.59 -45.67
C ASP A 467 56.34 -17.24 -45.14
N CYS A 468 55.19 -17.30 -44.47
CA CYS A 468 54.53 -16.14 -43.86
C CYS A 468 54.80 -16.01 -42.34
N SER A 469 55.83 -16.68 -41.82
CA SER A 469 56.11 -16.77 -40.37
C SER A 469 56.24 -15.43 -39.64
N ALA A 470 56.71 -14.38 -40.33
CA ALA A 470 56.84 -13.02 -39.79
C ALA A 470 55.49 -12.29 -39.57
N SER A 471 54.39 -12.81 -40.12
CA SER A 471 53.06 -12.15 -40.13
C SER A 471 52.02 -12.84 -39.23
N ILE A 472 52.45 -13.78 -38.37
CA ILE A 472 51.55 -14.59 -37.55
C ILE A 472 51.19 -13.89 -36.23
N ILE A 473 49.90 -13.68 -36.00
CA ILE A 473 49.31 -13.30 -34.70
C ILE A 473 48.62 -14.55 -34.11
N PRO A 474 48.78 -14.90 -32.81
CA PRO A 474 48.25 -16.17 -32.29
C PRO A 474 46.72 -16.23 -32.04
N ASN A 475 46.07 -17.32 -32.51
CA ASN A 475 44.90 -18.04 -31.94
C ASN A 475 43.48 -18.03 -32.60
N ASN A 476 43.33 -18.01 -33.95
CA ASN A 476 42.12 -18.57 -34.62
C ASN A 476 42.35 -19.73 -35.61
N LEU A 477 41.23 -20.39 -35.96
CA LEU A 477 41.13 -21.61 -36.78
C LEU A 477 39.77 -21.60 -37.55
N HIS A 478 39.61 -21.99 -38.83
CA HIS A 478 40.41 -22.77 -39.78
C HIS A 478 40.33 -22.20 -41.22
N CYS A 479 41.07 -22.76 -42.18
CA CYS A 479 41.08 -22.33 -43.59
C CYS A 479 39.91 -22.91 -44.43
N ALA A 480 39.53 -22.20 -45.49
CA ALA A 480 38.35 -22.50 -46.31
C ALA A 480 38.58 -23.53 -47.43
N ASP A 481 39.85 -23.81 -47.76
CA ASP A 481 40.27 -24.79 -48.77
C ASP A 481 40.99 -25.97 -48.07
N SER A 482 40.72 -27.19 -48.51
CA SER A 482 41.31 -28.41 -47.97
C SER A 482 42.81 -28.58 -48.26
N GLU A 483 43.36 -27.87 -49.26
CA GLU A 483 44.81 -27.90 -49.54
C GLU A 483 45.62 -26.86 -48.72
N TRP A 484 44.96 -26.03 -47.90
CA TRP A 484 45.61 -24.94 -47.16
C TRP A 484 45.85 -25.31 -45.70
N VAL A 485 47.09 -25.16 -45.23
CA VAL A 485 47.49 -25.59 -43.87
C VAL A 485 47.32 -24.45 -42.86
N LEU A 486 46.47 -24.68 -41.86
CA LEU A 486 46.33 -23.81 -40.70
C LEU A 486 47.44 -24.04 -39.67
N TRP A 487 48.08 -22.96 -39.20
CA TRP A 487 49.00 -22.98 -38.06
C TRP A 487 48.41 -22.21 -36.86
N SER A 488 48.30 -22.87 -35.70
CA SER A 488 47.97 -22.23 -34.41
C SER A 488 48.56 -23.04 -33.26
N ARG A 489 49.07 -22.40 -32.20
CA ARG A 489 49.88 -23.13 -31.20
C ARG A 489 49.12 -23.77 -30.03
N GLU A 490 47.92 -23.32 -29.61
CA GLU A 490 47.29 -24.01 -28.45
C GLU A 490 45.74 -24.08 -28.31
N PHE A 491 44.91 -23.01 -28.40
CA PHE A 491 43.46 -23.14 -28.08
C PHE A 491 42.46 -22.41 -28.99
N ARG A 492 41.29 -23.05 -29.22
CA ARG A 492 40.18 -22.60 -30.09
C ARG A 492 39.16 -21.79 -29.28
N THR A 493 38.94 -20.50 -29.57
CA THR A 493 37.81 -19.74 -29.00
C THR A 493 37.17 -18.79 -30.01
N VAL A 494 35.84 -18.78 -30.05
CA VAL A 494 35.01 -17.84 -30.81
C VAL A 494 34.44 -16.82 -29.83
N GLY A 495 34.16 -15.59 -30.26
CA GLY A 495 33.53 -14.55 -29.44
C GLY A 495 32.45 -13.78 -30.18
N CYS A 496 31.86 -12.79 -29.51
CA CYS A 496 30.62 -12.13 -29.94
C CYS A 496 30.79 -10.62 -30.11
N CYS A 497 30.24 -10.07 -31.19
CA CYS A 497 30.28 -8.62 -31.50
C CYS A 497 29.38 -7.75 -30.61
N MET A 498 28.93 -8.26 -29.45
CA MET A 498 28.10 -7.53 -28.49
C MET A 498 28.60 -7.81 -27.08
N LYS A 499 28.92 -6.75 -26.34
CA LYS A 499 29.38 -6.84 -24.95
C LYS A 499 28.33 -7.57 -24.08
N GLY A 500 28.78 -8.57 -23.32
CA GLY A 500 27.91 -9.39 -22.46
C GLY A 500 27.23 -10.58 -23.14
N TYR A 501 27.65 -10.97 -24.35
CA TYR A 501 27.17 -12.16 -25.05
C TYR A 501 28.28 -13.23 -25.15
N VAL A 502 27.90 -14.50 -25.03
CA VAL A 502 28.78 -15.68 -25.17
C VAL A 502 28.30 -16.61 -26.30
N PRO A 503 29.20 -17.39 -26.93
CA PRO A 503 28.79 -18.39 -27.92
C PRO A 503 28.23 -19.66 -27.26
N ASN A 504 27.01 -20.05 -27.63
CA ASN A 504 26.46 -21.35 -27.25
C ASN A 504 27.02 -22.50 -28.10
N SER A 505 26.68 -23.75 -27.76
CA SER A 505 27.14 -24.96 -28.46
C SER A 505 26.81 -24.98 -29.96
N LEU A 506 25.84 -24.19 -30.41
CA LEU A 506 25.42 -24.02 -31.80
C LEU A 506 26.07 -22.80 -32.49
N ARG A 507 27.07 -22.18 -31.84
CA ARG A 507 27.81 -20.98 -32.29
C ARG A 507 26.97 -19.70 -32.39
N TYR A 508 25.88 -19.59 -31.63
CA TYR A 508 25.10 -18.35 -31.52
C TYR A 508 25.51 -17.52 -30.31
N CYS A 509 25.55 -16.21 -30.49
CA CYS A 509 25.75 -15.26 -29.40
C CYS A 509 24.48 -15.11 -28.55
N VAL A 510 24.57 -15.45 -27.27
CA VAL A 510 23.48 -15.41 -26.28
C VAL A 510 23.93 -14.71 -25.00
N THR A 511 22.98 -14.13 -24.25
CA THR A 511 23.27 -13.46 -22.96
C THR A 511 23.29 -14.40 -21.77
N ASP A 512 22.81 -15.64 -21.94
CA ASP A 512 22.77 -16.64 -20.87
C ASP A 512 24.09 -17.43 -20.87
N THR A 513 24.89 -17.26 -19.81
CA THR A 513 26.16 -17.96 -19.65
C THR A 513 26.00 -19.46 -19.40
N SER A 514 24.81 -19.94 -19.03
CA SER A 514 24.53 -21.38 -18.89
C SER A 514 24.38 -22.09 -20.24
N GLU A 515 24.13 -21.35 -21.33
CA GLU A 515 24.13 -21.89 -22.70
C GLU A 515 25.54 -22.02 -23.31
N LEU A 516 26.60 -21.54 -22.63
CA LEU A 516 27.98 -21.59 -23.12
C LEU A 516 28.34 -23.00 -23.61
N GLY A 517 28.74 -23.12 -24.87
CA GLY A 517 29.07 -24.43 -25.44
C GLY A 517 30.28 -25.05 -24.73
N PRO A 518 30.29 -26.37 -24.44
CA PRO A 518 31.35 -27.02 -23.64
C PRO A 518 32.75 -27.03 -24.32
N GLY A 519 32.86 -26.50 -25.55
CA GLY A 519 34.13 -26.24 -26.23
C GLY A 519 34.61 -24.79 -26.13
N PHE A 520 33.98 -23.95 -25.31
CA PHE A 520 34.32 -22.53 -25.13
C PHE A 520 34.64 -22.22 -23.66
N SER A 521 35.70 -21.46 -23.43
CA SER A 521 36.11 -21.02 -22.08
C SER A 521 35.60 -19.61 -21.80
N GLN A 522 35.02 -19.39 -20.62
CA GLN A 522 34.74 -18.02 -20.16
C GLN A 522 36.07 -17.35 -19.78
N ILE A 523 36.41 -16.26 -20.47
CA ILE A 523 37.61 -15.47 -20.17
C ILE A 523 37.30 -14.57 -18.98
N PRO A 524 38.12 -14.53 -17.91
CA PRO A 524 37.92 -13.61 -16.79
C PRO A 524 37.95 -12.15 -17.27
N GLN A 525 37.01 -11.34 -16.78
CA GLN A 525 37.08 -9.89 -16.92
C GLN A 525 37.99 -9.34 -15.81
N THR A 526 39.09 -8.71 -16.22
CA THR A 526 40.00 -7.91 -15.37
C THR A 526 39.94 -6.46 -15.81
#